data_AF-A0A7R9RVF2-F1
#
_entry.id   AF-A0A7R9RVF2-F1
#
_cell.length_a   1.000
_cell.length_b   1.000
_cell.length_c   1.000
_cell.angle_alpha   90.00
_cell.angle_beta   90.00
_cell.angle_gamma   90.00
#
_symmetry.space_group_name_H-M   'P 1'
#
loop_
_entity.id
_entity.type
_entity.pdbx_description
1 polymer ?
#
loop_
_entity_poly.entity_id
_entity_poly.type
_entity_poly.pdbx_seq_one_letter_code
_entity_poly.pdbx_strand_id
1 'polypeptide(L)'
;NIYTIFQPLEILVKKLKSEHAACLEEDDGSGLYFLDGISIPTVAEKPKEVLYIPTSVLRDKNTKLGLNLFVRSDDLEECQKVTQAGIKSGTISISWSASYVAAYLKNINAVATSDWKSYGRTLANKGIRFSVDNVSVITTSRMTDRSMPEMDHAADPELWTLLTLFCIFRASNASERNNYRENLWRKLLTHITKMGGPIDTVLPSNHADLASSADFKYLAALTDMVCQKFGSDFKLPPFRVGTLITEYEGCSVLEAYRDCCKHLGLQTIEFLQWLMVPELKEELMRIVYSREEQSPDPGYFRYFSAMNKVPKSPYSSSANPMMHFLIHAVGTLWSQDRSRNARHINANREDAILLNALFIVAAMKRGVSSIGPIVTATKPADRMRQSQRDAALWGAGLDITLLTGTDDLEDLVTDVSPILKEPPLTTKPEEWFAWLTGDIVNARRYLYRKGRTIIESFPTKFREDSIGERVAMLIKQYKEDEEA
;
A
#
# COMPACT_ATOMS: atom_id res chain seq x y z
N ASN A 1 -2.96 8.00 -4.01
CA ASN A 1 -2.38 8.64 -2.82
C ASN A 1 -2.81 7.82 -1.61
N ILE A 2 -1.90 7.25 -0.79
CA ILE A 2 -2.26 6.42 0.40
C ILE A 2 -3.12 7.22 1.39
N TYR A 3 -3.03 8.55 1.36
CA TYR A 3 -3.93 9.49 2.03
C TYR A 3 -5.43 9.13 1.95
N THR A 4 -5.89 8.59 0.82
CA THR A 4 -7.31 8.22 0.65
C THR A 4 -7.75 7.08 1.55
N ILE A 5 -6.82 6.34 2.15
CA ILE A 5 -7.09 5.28 3.13
C ILE A 5 -7.39 5.88 4.51
N PHE A 6 -6.61 6.88 4.95
CA PHE A 6 -6.66 7.36 6.33
C PHE A 6 -7.83 8.30 6.62
N GLN A 7 -8.26 9.13 5.65
CA GLN A 7 -9.38 10.05 5.86
C GLN A 7 -10.71 9.35 6.21
N PRO A 8 -11.15 8.32 5.46
CA PRO A 8 -12.35 7.55 5.83
C PRO A 8 -12.22 6.85 7.18
N LEU A 9 -11.02 6.37 7.50
CA LEU A 9 -10.73 5.69 8.77
C LEU A 9 -10.84 6.63 9.98
N GLU A 10 -10.38 7.88 9.86
CA GLU A 10 -10.52 8.85 10.94
C GLU A 10 -11.99 9.28 11.13
N ILE A 11 -12.76 9.40 10.04
CA ILE A 11 -14.21 9.63 10.12
C ILE A 11 -14.89 8.47 10.86
N LEU A 12 -14.52 7.22 10.55
CA LEU A 12 -15.01 6.04 11.26
C LEU A 12 -14.66 6.13 12.75
N VAL A 13 -13.39 6.40 13.10
CA VAL A 13 -12.95 6.55 14.50
C VAL A 13 -13.65 7.71 15.23
N LYS A 14 -13.95 8.81 14.54
CA LYS A 14 -14.68 9.95 15.10
C LYS A 14 -16.17 9.66 15.29
N LYS A 15 -16.82 9.05 14.30
CA LYS A 15 -18.21 8.59 14.37
C LYS A 15 -18.39 7.59 15.53
N LEU A 16 -17.46 6.63 15.62
CA LEU A 16 -17.35 5.69 16.73
C LEU A 16 -17.26 6.40 18.09
N LYS A 17 -16.47 7.47 18.21
CA LYS A 17 -16.32 8.21 19.47
C LYS A 17 -17.52 9.12 19.81
N SER A 18 -18.18 9.71 18.82
CA SER A 18 -19.34 10.57 19.05
C SER A 18 -20.57 9.77 19.45
N GLU A 19 -20.77 8.58 18.86
CA GLU A 19 -21.87 7.69 19.22
C GLU A 19 -21.58 6.98 20.55
N HIS A 20 -20.31 6.70 20.87
CA HIS A 20 -19.88 6.23 22.20
C HIS A 20 -20.22 7.22 23.33
N ALA A 21 -20.31 8.53 23.06
CA ALA A 21 -20.73 9.52 24.06
C ALA A 21 -22.25 9.59 24.23
N ALA A 22 -23.03 9.12 23.25
CA ALA A 22 -24.50 9.13 23.28
C ALA A 22 -25.10 7.84 23.87
N CYS A 23 -24.39 6.71 23.79
CA CYS A 23 -24.87 5.39 24.23
C CYS A 23 -24.44 4.97 25.65
N LEU A 24 -24.03 5.91 26.52
CA LEU A 24 -23.55 5.63 27.88
C LEU A 24 -24.66 5.28 28.90
N GLU A 25 -25.92 5.09 28.51
CA GLU A 25 -27.01 4.79 29.45
C GLU A 25 -27.38 3.32 29.61
N GLU A 26 -26.93 2.37 28.77
CA GLU A 26 -27.25 0.94 28.97
C GLU A 26 -26.06 0.03 28.58
N ASP A 27 -25.30 -0.42 29.58
CA ASP A 27 -24.21 -1.41 29.46
C ASP A 27 -24.77 -2.80 29.79
N ASP A 28 -24.86 -3.70 28.81
CA ASP A 28 -25.35 -5.08 28.96
C ASP A 28 -24.23 -6.10 29.26
N GLY A 29 -23.00 -5.64 29.46
CA GLY A 29 -21.87 -6.49 29.85
C GLY A 29 -21.35 -7.41 28.73
N SER A 30 -21.78 -7.25 27.49
CA SER A 30 -21.36 -8.09 26.36
C SER A 30 -20.03 -7.67 25.71
N GLY A 31 -19.50 -6.49 26.03
CA GLY A 31 -18.24 -5.99 25.47
C GLY A 31 -18.26 -5.66 23.95
N LEU A 32 -19.46 -5.56 23.35
CA LEU A 32 -19.68 -5.24 21.95
C LEU A 32 -20.72 -4.11 21.82
N TYR A 33 -20.38 -3.01 21.13
CA TYR A 33 -21.34 -1.95 20.81
C TYR A 33 -21.91 -2.13 19.41
N PHE A 34 -23.23 -1.97 19.28
CA PHE A 34 -23.96 -1.99 18.01
C PHE A 34 -24.10 -0.59 17.45
N LEU A 35 -23.72 -0.42 16.19
CA LEU A 35 -23.70 0.88 15.51
C LEU A 35 -24.15 0.64 14.07
N ASP A 36 -25.41 0.98 13.73
CA ASP A 36 -26.02 0.67 12.42
C ASP A 36 -25.76 -0.78 11.94
N GLY A 37 -25.87 -1.77 12.84
CA GLY A 37 -25.61 -3.19 12.53
C GLY A 37 -24.14 -3.63 12.55
N ILE A 38 -23.21 -2.75 12.93
CA ILE A 38 -21.78 -3.04 13.06
C ILE A 38 -21.45 -3.22 14.54
N SER A 39 -20.94 -4.40 14.92
CA SER A 39 -20.43 -4.67 16.27
C SER A 39 -18.95 -4.27 16.38
N ILE A 40 -18.60 -3.27 17.20
CA ILE A 40 -17.20 -2.88 17.45
C ILE A 40 -16.88 -3.00 18.95
N PRO A 41 -15.76 -3.65 19.34
CA PRO A 41 -15.48 -3.95 20.75
C PRO A 41 -15.02 -2.73 21.55
N THR A 42 -15.46 -2.69 22.81
CA THR A 42 -15.05 -1.71 23.81
C THR A 42 -13.65 -1.98 24.33
N VAL A 43 -12.88 -0.91 24.50
CA VAL A 43 -11.58 -0.88 25.18
C VAL A 43 -10.51 -1.76 24.50
N ALA A 44 -9.76 -1.14 23.58
CA ALA A 44 -8.51 -1.70 23.10
C ALA A 44 -7.49 -1.75 24.25
N GLU A 45 -7.16 -2.94 24.74
CA GLU A 45 -5.89 -3.15 25.43
C GLU A 45 -4.77 -2.67 24.51
N LYS A 46 -3.82 -1.89 25.06
CA LYS A 46 -2.63 -1.47 24.30
C LYS A 46 -1.96 -2.73 23.72
N PRO A 47 -1.58 -2.74 22.44
CA PRO A 47 -0.88 -3.88 21.88
C PRO A 47 0.34 -4.24 22.75
N LYS A 48 0.48 -5.52 23.09
CA LYS A 48 1.55 -6.04 23.97
C LYS A 48 2.96 -5.83 23.39
N GLU A 49 3.06 -5.64 22.07
CA GLU A 49 4.30 -5.26 21.40
C GLU A 49 4.35 -3.72 21.28
N VAL A 50 5.41 -3.09 21.80
CA VAL A 50 5.66 -1.65 21.63
C VAL A 50 5.92 -1.37 20.15
N LEU A 51 4.86 -1.07 19.42
CA LEU A 51 4.94 -0.68 18.02
C LEU A 51 5.40 0.78 17.96
N TYR A 52 6.58 0.99 17.37
CA TYR A 52 7.10 2.32 17.08
C TYR A 52 6.30 2.90 15.92
N ILE A 53 5.33 3.75 16.23
CA ILE A 53 4.54 4.46 15.22
C ILE A 53 5.28 5.77 14.88
N PRO A 54 5.46 6.16 13.61
CA PRO A 54 6.03 7.45 13.21
C PRO A 54 5.58 8.63 14.08
N THR A 55 4.28 8.76 14.36
CA THR A 55 3.75 9.77 15.29
C THR A 55 4.44 9.74 16.68
N SER A 56 4.72 8.57 17.24
CA SER A 56 5.35 8.44 18.57
C SER A 56 6.80 8.94 18.61
N VAL A 57 7.50 8.86 17.49
CA VAL A 57 8.92 9.25 17.36
C VAL A 57 9.05 10.71 16.88
N LEU A 58 8.13 11.18 16.05
CA LEU A 58 8.24 12.44 15.31
C LEU A 58 7.38 13.58 15.87
N ARG A 59 6.54 13.33 16.88
CA ARG A 59 5.63 14.33 17.44
C ARG A 59 6.31 15.32 18.39
N ASP A 60 7.47 14.98 18.94
CA ASP A 60 8.26 15.95 19.67
C ASP A 60 8.81 17.01 18.69
N LYS A 61 8.20 18.20 18.72
CA LYS A 61 8.54 19.33 17.86
C LYS A 61 9.99 19.79 18.01
N ASN A 62 10.64 19.45 19.13
CA ASN A 62 12.02 19.83 19.42
C ASN A 62 13.04 18.81 18.87
N THR A 63 12.62 17.57 18.61
CA THR A 63 13.49 16.54 18.04
C THR A 63 13.64 16.78 16.54
N LYS A 64 14.70 17.49 16.14
CA LYS A 64 15.08 17.56 14.73
C LYS A 64 15.62 16.21 14.28
N LEU A 65 15.09 15.69 13.17
CA LEU A 65 15.70 14.53 12.53
C LEU A 65 17.15 14.86 12.16
N GLY A 66 18.06 14.01 12.62
CA GLY A 66 19.49 14.13 12.34
C GLY A 66 20.01 12.96 11.53
N LEU A 67 21.00 13.25 10.69
CA LEU A 67 21.93 12.30 10.08
C LEU A 67 23.34 12.76 10.45
N ASN A 68 24.11 11.90 11.13
CA ASN A 68 25.52 12.13 11.39
C ASN A 68 26.32 11.41 10.31
N LEU A 69 26.87 12.18 9.38
CA LEU A 69 27.57 11.66 8.22
C LEU A 69 29.08 11.86 8.38
N PHE A 70 29.85 10.80 8.18
CA PHE A 70 31.30 10.93 8.00
C PHE A 70 31.58 11.32 6.55
N VAL A 71 31.99 12.57 6.34
CA VAL A 71 32.23 13.12 5.00
C VAL A 71 33.71 13.16 4.67
N ARG A 72 34.01 13.07 3.38
CA ARG A 72 35.36 13.28 2.85
C ARG A 72 35.63 14.76 2.55
N SER A 73 34.61 15.48 2.07
CA SER A 73 34.63 16.92 1.86
C SER A 73 33.23 17.52 2.05
N ASP A 74 33.19 18.81 2.37
CA ASP A 74 31.97 19.63 2.37
C ASP A 74 31.85 20.46 1.07
N ASP A 75 32.90 20.47 0.24
CA ASP A 75 32.92 21.19 -1.03
C ASP A 75 32.18 20.41 -2.11
N LEU A 76 31.18 21.05 -2.71
CA LEU A 76 30.31 20.42 -3.69
C LEU A 76 31.08 20.03 -4.95
N GLU A 77 31.97 20.92 -5.41
CA GLU A 77 32.71 20.74 -6.66
C GLU A 77 33.75 19.61 -6.51
N GLU A 78 34.49 19.57 -5.40
CA GLU A 78 35.40 18.47 -5.06
C GLU A 78 34.65 17.13 -4.99
N CYS A 79 33.55 17.07 -4.23
CA CYS A 79 32.75 15.85 -4.10
C CYS A 79 32.23 15.37 -5.46
N GLN A 80 31.79 16.31 -6.31
CA GLN A 80 31.32 16.01 -7.65
C GLN A 80 32.45 15.40 -8.51
N LYS A 81 33.61 16.06 -8.59
CA LYS A 81 34.75 15.61 -9.42
C LYS A 81 35.21 14.21 -9.05
N VAL A 82 35.39 13.95 -7.75
CA VAL A 82 35.83 12.63 -7.27
C VAL A 82 34.78 11.56 -7.55
N THR A 83 33.50 11.87 -7.36
CA THR A 83 32.40 10.93 -7.65
C THR A 83 32.30 10.65 -9.15
N GLN A 84 32.45 11.67 -10.00
CA GLN A 84 32.46 11.53 -11.46
C GLN A 84 33.61 10.64 -11.94
N ALA A 85 34.83 10.88 -11.42
CA ALA A 85 35.99 10.03 -11.69
C ALA A 85 35.71 8.58 -11.30
N GLY A 86 35.18 8.35 -10.09
CA GLY A 86 34.79 7.03 -9.60
C GLY A 86 33.73 6.34 -10.46
N ILE A 87 32.75 7.07 -10.99
CA ILE A 87 31.75 6.53 -11.92
C ILE A 87 32.39 6.16 -13.27
N LYS A 88 33.29 6.99 -13.80
CA LYS A 88 33.96 6.73 -15.08
C LYS A 88 34.95 5.56 -14.99
N SER A 89 35.60 5.38 -13.84
CA SER A 89 36.51 4.25 -13.59
C SER A 89 35.81 2.98 -13.09
N GLY A 90 34.52 3.05 -12.75
CA GLY A 90 33.78 1.94 -12.13
C GLY A 90 34.14 1.67 -10.66
N THR A 91 34.86 2.59 -9.99
CA THR A 91 35.28 2.47 -8.59
C THR A 91 34.60 3.54 -7.72
N ILE A 92 33.29 3.40 -7.52
CA ILE A 92 32.49 4.35 -6.73
C ILE A 92 32.75 4.17 -5.24
N SER A 93 33.04 5.26 -4.53
CA SER A 93 33.16 5.27 -3.06
C SER A 93 31.86 5.76 -2.43
N ILE A 94 31.31 4.98 -1.48
CA ILE A 94 30.10 5.36 -0.71
C ILE A 94 30.33 6.68 0.04
N SER A 95 31.50 6.84 0.69
CA SER A 95 31.79 8.03 1.49
C SER A 95 31.81 9.31 0.65
N TRP A 96 32.41 9.28 -0.53
CA TRP A 96 32.39 10.39 -1.49
C TRP A 96 30.98 10.60 -2.07
N SER A 97 30.28 9.52 -2.40
CA SER A 97 28.90 9.60 -2.93
C SER A 97 27.93 10.22 -1.93
N ALA A 98 28.00 9.82 -0.66
CA ALA A 98 27.17 10.39 0.40
C ALA A 98 27.55 11.84 0.70
N SER A 99 28.85 12.17 0.69
CA SER A 99 29.33 13.57 0.83
C SER A 99 28.78 14.44 -0.31
N TYR A 100 28.81 13.95 -1.55
CA TYR A 100 28.30 14.65 -2.72
C TYR A 100 26.80 14.91 -2.62
N VAL A 101 25.99 13.89 -2.29
CA VAL A 101 24.53 14.06 -2.14
C VAL A 101 24.22 15.03 -0.99
N ALA A 102 24.91 14.93 0.14
CA ALA A 102 24.72 15.85 1.26
C ALA A 102 25.07 17.30 0.90
N ALA A 103 26.22 17.52 0.24
CA ALA A 103 26.63 18.84 -0.23
C ALA A 103 25.64 19.40 -1.26
N TYR A 104 25.12 18.56 -2.16
CA TYR A 104 24.14 18.98 -3.15
C TYR A 104 22.83 19.42 -2.49
N LEU A 105 22.30 18.64 -1.55
CA LEU A 105 21.08 18.96 -0.81
C LEU A 105 21.20 20.29 -0.03
N LYS A 106 22.37 20.57 0.56
CA LYS A 106 22.65 21.85 1.24
C LYS A 106 22.66 23.05 0.30
N ASN A 107 22.96 22.85 -0.98
CA ASN A 107 23.04 23.89 -2.00
C ASN A 107 21.74 24.09 -2.82
N ILE A 108 20.66 23.35 -2.51
CA ILE A 108 19.39 23.52 -3.21
C ILE A 108 18.84 24.94 -2.99
N ASN A 109 18.57 25.63 -4.09
CA ASN A 109 18.08 27.02 -4.08
C ASN A 109 16.59 27.13 -4.40
N ALA A 110 15.73 26.44 -3.63
CA ALA A 110 14.29 26.43 -3.88
C ALA A 110 13.53 27.47 -3.05
N VAL A 111 12.35 27.89 -3.52
CA VAL A 111 11.42 28.74 -2.75
C VAL A 111 10.10 28.00 -2.64
N ALA A 112 9.55 27.88 -1.43
CA ALA A 112 8.30 27.16 -1.25
C ALA A 112 7.10 27.97 -1.75
N THR A 113 6.31 27.40 -2.65
CA THR A 113 5.07 28.01 -3.17
C THR A 113 3.92 27.97 -2.15
N SER A 114 3.98 27.04 -1.20
CA SER A 114 3.06 26.88 -0.08
C SER A 114 3.82 26.50 1.20
N ASP A 115 3.18 26.72 2.35
CA ASP A 115 3.67 26.18 3.63
C ASP A 115 3.81 24.66 3.51
N TRP A 116 4.97 24.15 3.91
CA TRP A 116 5.25 22.73 3.96
C TRP A 116 5.35 22.29 5.41
N LYS A 117 4.41 21.44 5.85
CA LYS A 117 4.32 20.97 7.24
C LYS A 117 4.24 19.45 7.27
N SER A 118 4.86 18.85 8.28
CA SER A 118 4.76 17.41 8.58
C SER A 118 4.81 17.18 10.08
N TYR A 119 3.89 16.36 10.62
CA TYR A 119 3.69 16.12 12.06
C TYR A 119 3.60 17.41 12.90
N GLY A 120 3.01 18.47 12.35
CA GLY A 120 2.89 19.77 13.00
C GLY A 120 4.20 20.58 13.08
N ARG A 121 5.28 20.09 12.44
CA ARG A 121 6.54 20.82 12.22
C ARG A 121 6.50 21.52 10.87
N THR A 122 6.94 22.76 10.83
CA THR A 122 7.12 23.52 9.59
C THR A 122 8.48 23.17 8.97
N LEU A 123 8.46 22.62 7.76
CA LEU A 123 9.63 22.25 6.97
C LEU A 123 10.05 23.37 6.01
N ALA A 124 9.08 24.13 5.50
CA ALA A 124 9.32 25.35 4.74
C ALA A 124 8.12 26.29 4.88
N ASN A 125 8.36 27.60 4.87
CA ASN A 125 7.31 28.62 4.84
C ASN A 125 7.12 29.11 3.41
N LYS A 126 5.89 29.44 3.04
CA LYS A 126 5.59 30.05 1.75
C LYS A 126 6.46 31.30 1.50
N GLY A 127 7.04 31.38 0.31
CA GLY A 127 7.85 32.51 -0.14
C GLY A 127 9.25 32.58 0.49
N ILE A 128 9.60 31.67 1.40
CA ILE A 128 10.93 31.61 2.02
C ILE A 128 11.82 30.62 1.25
N ARG A 129 13.10 30.99 1.12
CA ARG A 129 14.13 30.09 0.56
C ARG A 129 14.23 28.83 1.42
N PHE A 130 14.12 27.69 0.76
CA PHE A 130 14.25 26.37 1.35
C PHE A 130 15.68 26.13 1.85
N SER A 131 15.79 25.47 3.00
CA SER A 131 17.02 24.87 3.49
C SER A 131 16.73 23.45 3.91
N VAL A 132 17.58 22.51 3.50
CA VAL A 132 17.42 21.08 3.85
C VAL A 132 17.50 20.86 5.37
N ASP A 133 18.20 21.72 6.11
CA ASP A 133 18.33 21.64 7.57
C ASP A 133 16.99 21.88 8.30
N ASN A 134 16.01 22.48 7.62
CA ASN A 134 14.65 22.57 8.15
C ASN A 134 13.94 21.22 8.13
N VAL A 135 14.33 20.30 7.23
CA VAL A 135 13.81 18.93 7.12
C VAL A 135 14.65 17.97 7.95
N SER A 136 15.97 17.99 7.79
CA SER A 136 16.89 17.09 8.49
C SER A 136 18.21 17.79 8.74
N VAL A 137 18.69 17.78 9.98
CA VAL A 137 20.01 18.28 10.36
C VAL A 137 21.06 17.29 9.87
N ILE A 138 21.90 17.71 8.92
CA ILE A 138 23.00 16.87 8.40
C ILE A 138 24.30 17.35 9.05
N THR A 139 24.69 16.68 10.14
CA THR A 139 25.95 16.92 10.83
C THR A 139 27.06 16.17 10.10
N THR A 140 28.13 16.87 9.71
CA THR A 140 29.25 16.29 8.99
C THR A 140 30.50 16.21 9.86
N SER A 141 31.11 15.03 9.92
CA SER A 141 32.42 14.80 10.57
C SER A 141 33.43 14.44 9.50
N ARG A 142 34.56 15.15 9.42
CA ARG A 142 35.57 14.88 8.38
C ARG A 142 36.36 13.62 8.67
N MET A 143 36.47 12.75 7.67
CA MET A 143 37.42 11.64 7.70
C MET A 143 38.84 12.15 7.47
N THR A 144 39.81 11.62 8.22
CA THR A 144 41.21 12.07 8.19
C THR A 144 42.00 11.56 6.98
N ASP A 145 41.53 10.48 6.35
CA ASP A 145 42.24 9.88 5.21
C ASP A 145 41.74 10.50 3.88
N ARG A 146 42.65 10.93 3.02
CA ARG A 146 42.34 11.53 1.70
C ARG A 146 42.97 10.68 0.60
N SER A 147 42.54 9.43 0.47
CA SER A 147 42.82 8.68 -0.75
C SER A 147 41.97 9.29 -1.88
N MET A 148 42.62 10.14 -2.68
CA MET A 148 42.04 10.79 -3.85
C MET A 148 42.30 9.90 -5.07
N PRO A 149 41.27 9.50 -5.83
CA PRO A 149 41.45 9.04 -7.19
C PRO A 149 42.07 10.17 -8.05
N GLU A 150 42.89 9.83 -9.04
CA GLU A 150 43.41 10.82 -9.99
C GLU A 150 42.26 11.55 -10.69
N MET A 151 42.34 12.89 -10.71
CA MET A 151 41.34 13.77 -11.31
C MET A 151 41.79 14.18 -12.71
N ASP A 152 40.99 13.90 -13.73
CA ASP A 152 41.13 14.58 -15.01
C ASP A 152 39.81 15.28 -15.41
N HIS A 153 39.98 16.54 -15.84
CA HIS A 153 39.01 17.48 -16.42
C HIS A 153 38.12 18.35 -15.50
N ALA A 154 37.78 19.51 -16.08
CA ALA A 154 36.98 20.59 -15.53
C ALA A 154 35.53 20.16 -15.27
N ALA A 155 34.97 20.58 -14.13
CA ALA A 155 33.61 20.27 -13.75
C ALA A 155 32.63 21.18 -14.51
N ASP A 156 31.86 20.61 -15.42
CA ASP A 156 30.52 21.13 -15.65
C ASP A 156 29.59 20.57 -14.55
N PRO A 157 28.59 21.34 -14.05
CA PRO A 157 27.64 20.87 -13.05
C PRO A 157 26.66 19.86 -13.67
N GLU A 158 27.15 18.65 -13.94
CA GLU A 158 26.41 17.63 -14.65
C GLU A 158 25.56 16.81 -13.68
N LEU A 159 24.27 17.13 -13.63
CA LEU A 159 23.26 16.45 -12.83
C LEU A 159 23.18 14.92 -13.08
N TRP A 160 23.74 14.43 -14.20
CA TRP A 160 23.80 12.99 -14.47
C TRP A 160 24.56 12.23 -13.37
N THR A 161 25.55 12.83 -12.70
CA THR A 161 26.33 12.16 -11.65
C THR A 161 25.44 11.74 -10.49
N LEU A 162 24.59 12.65 -10.00
CA LEU A 162 23.60 12.36 -8.95
C LEU A 162 22.59 11.33 -9.42
N LEU A 163 22.07 11.50 -10.65
CA LEU A 163 21.13 10.55 -11.21
C LEU A 163 21.74 9.14 -11.22
N THR A 164 22.97 8.99 -11.69
CA THR A 164 23.65 7.70 -11.78
C THR A 164 23.74 7.04 -10.43
N LEU A 165 24.14 7.76 -9.37
CA LEU A 165 24.17 7.22 -8.01
C LEU A 165 22.80 6.69 -7.55
N PHE A 166 21.72 7.46 -7.78
CA PHE A 166 20.38 7.02 -7.39
C PHE A 166 19.85 5.87 -8.25
N CYS A 167 20.18 5.84 -9.54
CA CYS A 167 19.84 4.73 -10.44
C CYS A 167 20.55 3.43 -10.03
N ILE A 168 21.84 3.52 -9.66
CA ILE A 168 22.58 2.38 -9.10
C ILE A 168 21.92 1.92 -7.82
N PHE A 169 21.65 2.82 -6.88
CA PHE A 169 20.94 2.52 -5.63
C PHE A 169 19.62 1.76 -5.88
N ARG A 170 18.81 2.22 -6.85
CA ARG A 170 17.57 1.53 -7.22
C ARG A 170 17.80 0.15 -7.82
N ALA A 171 18.72 0.04 -8.77
CA ALA A 171 19.01 -1.21 -9.45
C ALA A 171 19.62 -2.25 -8.49
N SER A 172 20.49 -1.82 -7.57
CA SER A 172 21.09 -2.66 -6.54
C SER A 172 20.05 -3.18 -5.53
N ASN A 173 18.96 -2.45 -5.29
CA ASN A 173 17.83 -2.92 -4.47
C ASN A 173 16.82 -3.80 -5.23
N ALA A 174 16.95 -3.92 -6.56
CA ALA A 174 16.01 -4.68 -7.37
C ALA A 174 16.28 -6.18 -7.30
N SER A 175 15.21 -6.98 -7.35
CA SER A 175 15.34 -8.44 -7.40
C SER A 175 16.08 -8.90 -8.67
N GLU A 176 17.01 -9.83 -8.51
CA GLU A 176 17.70 -10.49 -9.62
C GLU A 176 16.80 -11.46 -10.40
N ARG A 177 15.62 -11.80 -9.86
CA ARG A 177 14.71 -12.80 -10.44
C ARG A 177 14.23 -12.40 -11.84
N ASN A 178 14.22 -13.36 -12.76
CA ASN A 178 13.72 -13.21 -14.13
C ASN A 178 14.35 -12.02 -14.90
N ASN A 179 15.63 -11.75 -14.69
CA ASN A 179 16.36 -10.64 -15.31
C ASN A 179 15.71 -9.27 -15.03
N TYR A 180 14.96 -9.14 -13.93
CA TYR A 180 14.26 -7.89 -13.60
C TYR A 180 15.25 -6.75 -13.36
N ARG A 181 16.29 -6.98 -12.57
CA ARG A 181 17.35 -5.99 -12.32
C ARG A 181 18.01 -5.48 -13.60
N GLU A 182 18.36 -6.39 -14.51
CA GLU A 182 19.00 -6.02 -15.79
C GLU A 182 18.07 -5.20 -16.68
N ASN A 183 16.80 -5.63 -16.81
CA ASN A 183 15.79 -4.88 -17.55
C ASN A 183 15.51 -3.51 -16.94
N LEU A 184 15.50 -3.40 -15.61
CA LEU A 184 15.37 -2.13 -14.92
C LEU A 184 16.60 -1.25 -15.18
N TRP A 185 17.81 -1.80 -15.05
CA TRP A 185 19.05 -1.06 -15.28
C TRP A 185 19.11 -0.47 -16.69
N ARG A 186 18.76 -1.24 -17.72
CA ARG A 186 18.68 -0.75 -19.11
C ARG A 186 17.73 0.43 -19.28
N LYS A 187 16.59 0.42 -18.57
CA LYS A 187 15.65 1.56 -18.57
C LYS A 187 16.24 2.77 -17.85
N LEU A 188 16.88 2.56 -16.70
CA LEU A 188 17.52 3.63 -15.93
C LEU A 188 18.68 4.28 -16.72
N LEU A 189 19.46 3.48 -17.44
CA LEU A 189 20.56 3.95 -18.27
C LEU A 189 20.10 4.95 -19.34
N THR A 190 18.91 4.73 -19.91
CA THR A 190 18.30 5.67 -20.87
C THR A 190 18.10 7.07 -20.26
N HIS A 191 17.81 7.17 -18.96
CA HIS A 191 17.69 8.46 -18.27
C HIS A 191 19.05 9.11 -18.02
N ILE A 192 20.07 8.30 -17.70
CA ILE A 192 21.44 8.75 -17.49
C ILE A 192 22.01 9.33 -18.78
N THR A 193 21.90 8.59 -19.89
CA THR A 193 22.39 9.02 -21.22
C THR A 193 21.70 10.28 -21.71
N LYS A 194 20.38 10.41 -21.48
CA LYS A 194 19.64 11.64 -21.82
C LYS A 194 20.15 12.89 -21.09
N MET A 195 20.82 12.73 -19.95
CA MET A 195 21.46 13.82 -19.22
C MET A 195 22.98 13.92 -19.47
N GLY A 196 23.51 13.21 -20.47
CA GLY A 196 24.92 13.25 -20.85
C GLY A 196 25.83 12.30 -20.06
N GLY A 197 25.28 11.42 -19.23
CA GLY A 197 26.08 10.47 -18.46
C GLY A 197 26.60 9.27 -19.27
N PRO A 198 27.67 8.60 -18.78
CA PRO A 198 28.31 7.48 -19.47
C PRO A 198 27.41 6.22 -19.47
N ILE A 199 27.54 5.40 -20.52
CA ILE A 199 26.70 4.21 -20.77
C ILE A 199 27.33 2.94 -20.16
N ASP A 200 28.66 2.77 -20.29
CA ASP A 200 29.30 1.46 -20.13
C ASP A 200 30.18 1.32 -18.87
N THR A 201 30.31 2.35 -18.05
CA THR A 201 31.33 2.36 -16.98
C THR A 201 30.85 1.82 -15.64
N VAL A 202 29.55 1.58 -15.46
CA VAL A 202 29.00 1.15 -14.15
C VAL A 202 28.04 -0.02 -14.25
N LEU A 203 28.32 -1.05 -13.44
CA LEU A 203 27.41 -2.18 -13.21
C LEU A 203 26.86 -2.11 -11.79
N PRO A 204 25.52 -2.13 -11.59
CA PRO A 204 24.91 -2.09 -10.26
C PRO A 204 25.39 -3.21 -9.33
N SER A 205 25.70 -4.39 -9.89
CA SER A 205 26.20 -5.55 -9.15
C SER A 205 27.50 -5.26 -8.38
N ASN A 206 28.33 -4.34 -8.88
CA ASN A 206 29.61 -3.99 -8.28
C ASN A 206 29.46 -2.96 -7.14
N HIS A 207 28.26 -2.42 -6.97
CA HIS A 207 27.97 -1.35 -6.01
C HIS A 207 26.72 -1.67 -5.17
N ALA A 208 26.64 -2.92 -4.69
CA ALA A 208 25.61 -3.35 -3.75
C ALA A 208 25.74 -2.64 -2.38
N ASP A 209 26.92 -2.12 -2.09
CA ASP A 209 27.28 -1.34 -0.91
C ASP A 209 26.51 -0.01 -0.80
N LEU A 210 26.21 0.65 -1.93
CA LEU A 210 25.30 1.80 -1.97
C LEU A 210 23.89 1.45 -1.49
N ALA A 211 23.39 0.25 -1.81
CA ALA A 211 22.07 -0.21 -1.39
C ALA A 211 22.01 -0.61 0.08
N SER A 212 23.11 -1.15 0.63
CA SER A 212 23.20 -1.55 2.03
C SER A 212 23.51 -0.39 2.98
N SER A 213 24.02 0.75 2.47
CA SER A 213 24.28 1.94 3.28
C SER A 213 23.00 2.60 3.78
N ALA A 214 22.78 2.58 5.10
CA ALA A 214 21.68 3.28 5.74
C ALA A 214 21.74 4.80 5.54
N ASP A 215 22.94 5.38 5.58
CA ASP A 215 23.16 6.82 5.37
C ASP A 215 22.82 7.22 3.93
N PHE A 216 23.25 6.43 2.94
CA PHE A 216 22.92 6.71 1.54
C PHE A 216 21.41 6.55 1.29
N LYS A 217 20.78 5.51 1.86
CA LYS A 217 19.32 5.34 1.81
C LYS A 217 18.57 6.53 2.42
N TYR A 218 19.05 7.05 3.56
CA TYR A 218 18.50 8.24 4.19
C TYR A 218 18.58 9.46 3.26
N LEU A 219 19.75 9.68 2.66
CA LEU A 219 19.97 10.79 1.72
C LEU A 219 19.12 10.65 0.44
N ALA A 220 18.93 9.43 -0.06
CA ALA A 220 18.03 9.14 -1.18
C ALA A 220 16.57 9.46 -0.82
N ALA A 221 16.11 9.11 0.38
CA ALA A 221 14.77 9.42 0.87
C ALA A 221 14.55 10.94 1.04
N LEU A 222 15.54 11.64 1.61
CA LEU A 222 15.52 13.08 1.73
C LEU A 222 15.48 13.77 0.37
N THR A 223 16.24 13.25 -0.59
CA THR A 223 16.23 13.74 -1.98
C THR A 223 14.87 13.51 -2.63
N ASP A 224 14.25 12.32 -2.52
CA ASP A 224 12.92 12.07 -3.08
C ASP A 224 11.86 13.00 -2.49
N MET A 225 11.90 13.20 -1.18
CA MET A 225 10.97 14.07 -0.45
C MET A 225 11.05 15.53 -0.94
N VAL A 226 12.27 16.05 -1.14
CA VAL A 226 12.51 17.41 -1.67
C VAL A 226 12.09 17.48 -3.14
N CYS A 227 12.45 16.50 -3.97
CA CYS A 227 12.04 16.42 -5.37
C CYS A 227 10.52 16.37 -5.52
N GLN A 228 9.80 15.68 -4.63
CA GLN A 228 8.34 15.61 -4.64
C GLN A 228 7.71 16.95 -4.25
N LYS A 229 8.34 17.74 -3.36
CA LYS A 229 7.81 19.05 -2.95
C LYS A 229 8.06 20.14 -3.99
N PHE A 230 9.26 20.18 -4.56
CA PHE A 230 9.72 21.30 -5.42
C PHE A 230 9.86 20.92 -6.90
N GLY A 231 9.36 19.75 -7.31
CA GLY A 231 9.62 19.17 -8.63
C GLY A 231 9.24 20.04 -9.83
N SER A 232 8.21 20.90 -9.73
CA SER A 232 7.83 21.80 -10.83
C SER A 232 8.84 22.92 -11.08
N ASP A 233 9.62 23.28 -10.07
CA ASP A 233 10.40 24.52 -10.07
C ASP A 233 11.89 24.25 -10.37
N PHE A 234 12.26 23.00 -10.65
CA PHE A 234 13.65 22.53 -10.68
C PHE A 234 13.99 21.53 -11.79
N LYS A 235 15.30 21.39 -12.06
CA LYS A 235 15.91 20.26 -12.79
C LYS A 235 16.01 18.96 -11.97
N LEU A 236 15.37 18.91 -10.80
CA LEU A 236 15.35 17.80 -9.83
C LEU A 236 14.43 16.60 -10.19
N PRO A 237 13.32 16.74 -10.94
CA PRO A 237 12.42 15.62 -11.24
C PRO A 237 13.07 14.33 -11.76
N PRO A 238 14.12 14.38 -12.60
CA PRO A 238 14.77 13.17 -13.09
C PRO A 238 15.28 12.25 -11.98
N PHE A 239 15.68 12.79 -10.82
CA PHE A 239 16.27 12.00 -9.73
C PHE A 239 15.31 11.01 -9.09
N ARG A 240 14.00 11.30 -9.14
CA ARG A 240 12.97 10.41 -8.61
C ARG A 240 12.98 9.03 -9.27
N VAL A 241 13.46 8.92 -10.50
CA VAL A 241 13.59 7.61 -11.14
C VAL A 241 14.52 6.67 -10.36
N GLY A 242 15.49 7.18 -9.61
CA GLY A 242 16.34 6.38 -8.73
C GLY A 242 15.85 6.33 -7.27
N THR A 243 15.23 7.40 -6.77
CA THR A 243 14.88 7.50 -5.35
C THR A 243 13.46 7.05 -4.99
N LEU A 244 12.57 6.85 -5.98
CA LEU A 244 11.14 6.52 -5.76
C LEU A 244 10.92 5.30 -4.85
N ILE A 245 11.85 4.35 -4.82
CA ILE A 245 11.74 3.14 -3.98
C ILE A 245 11.78 3.43 -2.47
N THR A 246 12.19 4.64 -2.07
CA THR A 246 12.19 5.09 -0.67
C THR A 246 10.83 5.62 -0.22
N GLU A 247 9.96 6.02 -1.18
CA GLU A 247 8.61 6.48 -0.90
C GLU A 247 7.74 5.27 -0.47
N TYR A 248 7.10 5.39 0.68
CA TYR A 248 6.33 4.35 1.35
C TYR A 248 7.10 3.04 1.59
N GLU A 249 8.43 3.10 1.67
CA GLU A 249 9.23 1.96 2.12
C GLU A 249 8.71 1.49 3.49
N GLY A 250 8.57 0.17 3.66
CA GLY A 250 8.00 -0.41 4.87
C GLY A 250 6.46 -0.35 4.97
N CYS A 251 5.74 0.20 3.98
CA CYS A 251 4.27 0.29 3.98
C CYS A 251 3.58 -0.70 3.02
N SER A 252 4.17 -1.89 2.82
CA SER A 252 3.73 -2.83 1.79
C SER A 252 2.26 -3.26 1.92
N VAL A 253 1.73 -3.40 3.14
CA VAL A 253 0.33 -3.80 3.35
C VAL A 253 -0.64 -2.67 3.02
N LEU A 254 -0.31 -1.42 3.34
CA LEU A 254 -1.12 -0.26 2.94
C LEU A 254 -1.21 -0.13 1.42
N GLU A 255 -0.09 -0.35 0.72
CA GLU A 255 -0.08 -0.34 -0.75
C GLU A 255 -0.91 -1.47 -1.33
N ALA A 256 -0.72 -2.70 -0.84
CA ALA A 256 -1.47 -3.87 -1.29
C ALA A 256 -2.97 -3.70 -1.04
N TYR A 257 -3.33 -3.18 0.13
CA TYR A 257 -4.71 -2.93 0.54
C TYR A 257 -5.39 -1.92 -0.39
N ARG A 258 -4.72 -0.78 -0.67
CA ARG A 258 -5.21 0.22 -1.63
C ARG A 258 -5.44 -0.38 -3.01
N ASP A 259 -4.46 -1.14 -3.50
CA ASP A 259 -4.52 -1.73 -4.83
C ASP A 259 -5.64 -2.78 -4.92
N CYS A 260 -5.84 -3.57 -3.85
CA CYS A 260 -6.96 -4.51 -3.74
C CYS A 260 -8.32 -3.80 -3.79
N CYS A 261 -8.52 -2.74 -2.99
CA CYS A 261 -9.75 -1.96 -2.99
C CYS A 261 -10.06 -1.41 -4.40
N LYS A 262 -9.06 -0.84 -5.07
CA LYS A 262 -9.19 -0.34 -6.45
C LYS A 262 -9.65 -1.42 -7.43
N HIS A 263 -9.09 -2.62 -7.34
CA HIS A 263 -9.45 -3.71 -8.23
C HIS A 263 -10.84 -4.29 -7.98
N LEU A 264 -11.30 -4.24 -6.72
CA LEU A 264 -12.66 -4.64 -6.36
C LEU A 264 -13.70 -3.53 -6.60
N GLY A 265 -13.25 -2.31 -6.92
CA GLY A 265 -14.14 -1.15 -7.04
C GLY A 265 -14.72 -0.68 -5.71
N LEU A 266 -14.09 -1.04 -4.59
CA LEU A 266 -14.53 -0.69 -3.24
C LEU A 266 -13.78 0.53 -2.72
N GLN A 267 -14.46 1.32 -1.91
CA GLN A 267 -13.79 2.25 -1.01
C GLN A 267 -13.04 1.48 0.07
N THR A 268 -11.99 2.10 0.60
CA THR A 268 -11.20 1.57 1.70
C THR A 268 -12.08 1.11 2.86
N ILE A 269 -12.99 1.97 3.32
CA ILE A 269 -13.86 1.66 4.47
C ILE A 269 -14.84 0.52 4.19
N GLU A 270 -15.33 0.40 2.95
CA GLU A 270 -16.24 -0.67 2.55
C GLU A 270 -15.54 -2.03 2.61
N PHE A 271 -14.26 -2.12 2.20
CA PHE A 271 -13.49 -3.35 2.31
C PHE A 271 -13.39 -3.87 3.75
N LEU A 272 -13.37 -2.99 4.75
CA LEU A 272 -13.24 -3.41 6.15
C LEU A 272 -14.44 -4.20 6.65
N GLN A 273 -15.61 -3.96 6.07
CA GLN A 273 -16.84 -4.70 6.39
C GLN A 273 -16.77 -6.15 5.91
N TRP A 274 -15.80 -6.49 5.06
CA TRP A 274 -15.57 -7.84 4.56
C TRP A 274 -14.59 -8.65 5.41
N LEU A 275 -14.04 -8.08 6.48
CA LEU A 275 -13.13 -8.76 7.38
C LEU A 275 -13.92 -9.60 8.39
N MET A 276 -13.95 -10.91 8.18
CA MET A 276 -14.78 -11.86 8.95
C MET A 276 -13.96 -12.70 9.94
N VAL A 277 -12.63 -12.58 9.93
CA VAL A 277 -11.73 -13.34 10.81
C VAL A 277 -11.34 -12.49 12.01
N PRO A 278 -11.77 -12.83 13.24
CA PRO A 278 -11.51 -12.03 14.45
C PRO A 278 -10.02 -11.76 14.71
N GLU A 279 -9.13 -12.70 14.35
CA GLU A 279 -7.70 -12.58 14.53
C GLU A 279 -7.08 -11.43 13.70
N LEU A 280 -7.75 -11.00 12.61
CA LEU A 280 -7.33 -9.82 11.84
C LEU A 280 -7.50 -8.52 12.63
N LYS A 281 -8.27 -8.51 13.71
CA LYS A 281 -8.55 -7.31 14.52
C LYS A 281 -7.27 -6.63 14.98
N GLU A 282 -6.29 -7.37 15.49
CA GLU A 282 -5.05 -6.77 16.01
C GLU A 282 -4.23 -6.08 14.91
N GLU A 283 -4.11 -6.73 13.75
CA GLU A 283 -3.40 -6.15 12.60
C GLU A 283 -4.17 -4.98 12.00
N LEU A 284 -5.49 -5.09 11.90
CA LEU A 284 -6.36 -4.01 11.46
C LEU A 284 -6.20 -2.80 12.38
N MET A 285 -6.28 -2.99 13.70
CA MET A 285 -6.10 -1.92 14.67
C MET A 285 -4.69 -1.33 14.56
N ARG A 286 -3.65 -2.13 14.34
CA ARG A 286 -2.29 -1.61 14.11
C ARG A 286 -2.22 -0.68 12.89
N ILE A 287 -2.88 -1.04 11.79
CA ILE A 287 -2.91 -0.26 10.55
C ILE A 287 -3.76 1.01 10.73
N VAL A 288 -4.96 0.86 11.29
CA VAL A 288 -6.01 1.90 11.35
C VAL A 288 -5.83 2.87 12.51
N TYR A 289 -5.35 2.41 13.67
CA TYR A 289 -5.27 3.21 14.89
C TYR A 289 -4.12 4.24 14.87
N SER A 290 -3.34 4.23 13.80
CA SER A 290 -2.22 5.13 13.63
C SER A 290 -2.74 6.54 13.29
N ARG A 291 -2.59 7.49 14.22
CA ARG A 291 -2.93 8.92 14.01
C ARG A 291 -1.89 9.62 13.13
N GLU A 292 -1.59 8.99 12.01
CA GLU A 292 -0.48 9.38 11.16
C GLU A 292 -0.81 10.60 10.33
N GLU A 293 0.24 11.17 9.76
CA GLU A 293 0.14 12.33 8.92
C GLU A 293 -0.73 12.08 7.68
N GLN A 294 -1.90 12.71 7.67
CA GLN A 294 -2.79 12.77 6.51
C GLN A 294 -2.53 14.06 5.74
N SER A 295 -1.36 14.17 5.12
CA SER A 295 -1.00 15.33 4.30
C SER A 295 -0.90 14.97 2.81
N PRO A 296 -1.50 15.76 1.90
CA PRO A 296 -1.26 15.61 0.47
C PRO A 296 0.18 15.97 0.09
N ASP A 297 0.84 16.81 0.88
CA ASP A 297 2.26 17.14 0.72
C ASP A 297 3.16 15.95 1.08
N PRO A 298 4.36 15.83 0.48
CA PRO A 298 5.37 14.86 0.90
C PRO A 298 5.74 15.10 2.37
N GLY A 299 5.47 14.15 3.25
CA GLY A 299 5.76 14.25 4.68
C GLY A 299 6.66 13.13 5.17
N TYR A 300 7.13 13.21 6.42
CA TYR A 300 7.96 12.16 7.02
C TYR A 300 7.26 10.79 7.03
N PHE A 301 5.93 10.75 7.06
CA PHE A 301 5.18 9.49 6.97
C PHE A 301 5.50 8.68 5.70
N ARG A 302 5.82 9.34 4.59
CA ARG A 302 6.16 8.61 3.35
C ARG A 302 7.57 8.02 3.39
N TYR A 303 8.44 8.49 4.28
CA TYR A 303 9.86 8.18 4.26
C TYR A 303 10.42 7.67 5.59
N PHE A 304 9.58 7.48 6.62
CA PHE A 304 10.03 7.18 7.98
C PHE A 304 10.92 5.92 8.05
N SER A 305 10.61 4.92 7.21
CA SER A 305 11.35 3.65 7.17
C SER A 305 12.71 3.86 6.51
N ALA A 306 12.75 4.55 5.37
CA ALA A 306 13.99 4.85 4.65
C ALA A 306 14.91 5.80 5.44
N MET A 307 14.33 6.67 6.27
CA MET A 307 15.05 7.55 7.21
C MET A 307 15.45 6.85 8.52
N ASN A 308 15.21 5.54 8.63
CA ASN A 308 15.58 4.68 9.76
C ASN A 308 15.14 5.24 11.14
N LYS A 309 13.96 5.85 11.21
CA LYS A 309 13.41 6.41 12.47
C LYS A 309 12.54 5.43 13.23
N VAL A 310 12.01 4.45 12.51
CA VAL A 310 11.18 3.40 13.07
C VAL A 310 11.86 2.07 12.73
N PRO A 311 12.31 1.30 13.73
CA PRO A 311 13.05 0.06 13.49
C PRO A 311 12.19 -1.03 12.83
N LYS A 312 10.88 -1.01 13.10
CA LYS A 312 9.91 -1.96 12.53
C LYS A 312 8.64 -1.21 12.15
N SER A 313 8.38 -1.12 10.85
CA SER A 313 7.17 -0.45 10.35
C SER A 313 5.91 -1.20 10.81
N PRO A 314 4.91 -0.50 11.37
CA PRO A 314 3.62 -1.11 11.69
C PRO A 314 2.78 -1.43 10.44
N TYR A 315 3.20 -1.00 9.25
CA TYR A 315 2.49 -1.20 7.97
C TYR A 315 3.15 -2.23 7.06
N SER A 316 4.20 -2.91 7.54
CA SER A 316 4.89 -3.92 6.75
C SER A 316 4.09 -5.23 6.70
N SER A 317 4.37 -6.02 5.68
CA SER A 317 3.83 -7.37 5.53
C SER A 317 4.35 -8.33 6.60
N SER A 318 5.54 -8.08 7.15
CA SER A 318 6.08 -8.86 8.28
C SER A 318 5.43 -8.51 9.61
N ALA A 319 4.95 -7.27 9.78
CA ALA A 319 4.19 -6.87 10.96
C ALA A 319 2.71 -7.30 10.85
N ASN A 320 2.17 -7.41 9.64
CA ASN A 320 0.78 -7.78 9.39
C ASN A 320 0.67 -8.96 8.40
N PRO A 321 1.18 -10.16 8.77
CA PRO A 321 1.16 -11.32 7.89
C PRO A 321 -0.25 -11.79 7.52
N MET A 322 -1.23 -11.69 8.41
CA MET A 322 -2.60 -12.17 8.14
C MET A 322 -3.34 -11.26 7.15
N MET A 323 -3.26 -9.94 7.33
CA MET A 323 -3.79 -8.96 6.38
C MET A 323 -3.08 -9.04 5.03
N HIS A 324 -1.75 -9.19 5.04
CA HIS A 324 -0.97 -9.41 3.82
C HIS A 324 -1.46 -10.65 3.06
N PHE A 325 -1.65 -11.77 3.77
CA PHE A 325 -2.16 -13.01 3.19
C PHE A 325 -3.58 -12.82 2.63
N LEU A 326 -4.51 -12.25 3.40
CA LEU A 326 -5.89 -12.00 2.95
C LEU A 326 -5.93 -11.19 1.66
N ILE A 327 -5.25 -10.03 1.66
CA ILE A 327 -5.27 -9.09 0.54
C ILE A 327 -4.74 -9.75 -0.74
N HIS A 328 -3.63 -10.47 -0.64
CA HIS A 328 -3.04 -11.13 -1.80
C HIS A 328 -3.74 -12.44 -2.18
N ALA A 329 -4.41 -13.13 -1.25
CA ALA A 329 -5.28 -14.26 -1.58
C ALA A 329 -6.49 -13.78 -2.38
N VAL A 330 -7.14 -12.70 -1.95
CA VAL A 330 -8.21 -12.03 -2.72
C VAL A 330 -7.70 -11.61 -4.09
N GLY A 331 -6.55 -10.92 -4.16
CA GLY A 331 -5.97 -10.52 -5.43
C GLY A 331 -5.61 -11.69 -6.36
N THR A 332 -5.11 -12.80 -5.80
CA THR A 332 -4.83 -14.04 -6.55
C THR A 332 -6.11 -14.62 -7.14
N LEU A 333 -7.16 -14.74 -6.33
CA LEU A 333 -8.48 -15.24 -6.75
C LEU A 333 -9.21 -14.26 -7.71
N TRP A 334 -8.80 -12.98 -7.69
CA TRP A 334 -9.17 -11.95 -8.65
C TRP A 334 -8.25 -11.91 -9.89
N SER A 335 -7.40 -12.92 -10.07
CA SER A 335 -6.49 -13.06 -11.22
C SER A 335 -5.47 -11.92 -11.37
N GLN A 336 -5.04 -11.30 -10.27
CA GLN A 336 -4.00 -10.28 -10.28
C GLN A 336 -2.60 -10.91 -10.22
N ASP A 337 -1.79 -10.67 -11.25
CA ASP A 337 -0.42 -11.18 -11.31
C ASP A 337 0.48 -10.68 -10.16
N ARG A 338 0.30 -9.43 -9.72
CA ARG A 338 1.06 -8.85 -8.58
C ARG A 338 0.84 -9.66 -7.31
N SER A 339 -0.42 -9.98 -7.01
CA SER A 339 -0.82 -10.71 -5.80
C SER A 339 -0.47 -12.19 -5.89
N ARG A 340 -0.66 -12.80 -7.07
CA ARG A 340 -0.26 -14.19 -7.33
C ARG A 340 1.23 -14.42 -7.04
N ASN A 341 2.07 -13.46 -7.41
CA ASN A 341 3.53 -13.53 -7.23
C ASN A 341 4.04 -12.87 -5.94
N ALA A 342 3.15 -12.37 -5.08
CA ALA A 342 3.54 -11.80 -3.80
C ALA A 342 4.20 -12.89 -2.94
N ARG A 343 5.22 -12.52 -2.17
CA ARG A 343 5.91 -13.45 -1.27
C ARG A 343 4.93 -13.90 -0.18
N HIS A 344 4.86 -15.21 0.05
CA HIS A 344 4.16 -15.77 1.20
C HIS A 344 4.97 -15.52 2.48
N ILE A 345 4.25 -15.09 3.51
CA ILE A 345 4.77 -14.91 4.87
C ILE A 345 3.83 -15.73 5.74
N ASN A 346 4.38 -16.63 6.55
CA ASN A 346 3.59 -17.49 7.41
C ASN A 346 2.64 -16.64 8.27
N ALA A 347 1.36 -16.90 8.11
CA ALA A 347 0.30 -16.28 8.89
C ALA A 347 -0.37 -17.34 9.76
N ASN A 348 -0.96 -16.91 10.89
CA ASN A 348 -1.81 -17.79 11.67
C ASN A 348 -3.17 -17.93 10.97
N ARG A 349 -3.84 -19.08 11.13
CA ARG A 349 -5.22 -19.31 10.64
C ARG A 349 -5.41 -19.07 9.13
N GLU A 350 -4.42 -19.45 8.31
CA GLU A 350 -4.46 -19.27 6.85
C GLU A 350 -5.67 -19.94 6.18
N ASP A 351 -6.18 -21.03 6.76
CA ASP A 351 -7.40 -21.71 6.35
C ASP A 351 -8.64 -20.81 6.47
N ALA A 352 -8.81 -20.15 7.62
CA ALA A 352 -9.92 -19.24 7.88
C ALA A 352 -9.79 -17.97 7.03
N ILE A 353 -8.58 -17.44 6.88
CA ILE A 353 -8.31 -16.26 6.06
C ILE A 353 -8.56 -16.56 4.58
N LEU A 354 -8.17 -17.74 4.10
CA LEU A 354 -8.48 -18.17 2.73
C LEU A 354 -9.99 -18.29 2.52
N LEU A 355 -10.74 -18.86 3.47
CA LEU A 355 -12.19 -18.91 3.38
C LEU A 355 -12.80 -17.51 3.29
N ASN A 356 -12.30 -16.56 4.09
CA ASN A 356 -12.71 -15.15 3.99
C ASN A 356 -12.35 -14.55 2.62
N ALA A 357 -11.19 -14.87 2.04
CA ALA A 357 -10.81 -14.41 0.70
C ALA A 357 -11.74 -14.97 -0.40
N LEU A 358 -12.06 -16.27 -0.34
CA LEU A 358 -12.99 -16.93 -1.26
C LEU A 358 -14.39 -16.30 -1.16
N PHE A 359 -14.83 -16.06 0.07
CA PHE A 359 -16.09 -15.39 0.38
C PHE A 359 -16.17 -14.00 -0.28
N ILE A 360 -15.13 -13.16 -0.12
CA ILE A 360 -15.06 -11.84 -0.75
C ILE A 360 -15.13 -11.95 -2.27
N VAL A 361 -14.31 -12.82 -2.87
CA VAL A 361 -14.26 -12.94 -4.34
C VAL A 361 -15.56 -13.49 -4.92
N ALA A 362 -16.19 -14.45 -4.25
CA ALA A 362 -17.49 -14.97 -4.67
C ALA A 362 -18.56 -13.86 -4.65
N ALA A 363 -18.59 -13.06 -3.60
CA ALA A 363 -19.49 -11.93 -3.49
C ALA A 363 -19.31 -10.89 -4.59
N MET A 364 -18.06 -10.49 -4.81
CA MET A 364 -17.73 -9.47 -5.81
C MET A 364 -17.94 -9.96 -7.24
N LYS A 365 -17.76 -11.25 -7.54
CA LYS A 365 -18.00 -11.80 -8.89
C LYS A 365 -19.47 -12.09 -9.18
N ARG A 366 -20.29 -12.40 -8.16
CA ARG A 366 -21.72 -12.68 -8.33
C ARG A 366 -22.56 -11.40 -8.30
N GLY A 367 -22.10 -10.39 -7.56
CA GLY A 367 -22.74 -9.10 -7.44
C GLY A 367 -23.05 -8.44 -8.78
N VAL A 368 -24.34 -8.33 -9.12
CA VAL A 368 -24.81 -7.63 -10.33
C VAL A 368 -25.02 -6.13 -10.08
N SER A 369 -24.90 -5.67 -8.83
CA SER A 369 -25.11 -4.29 -8.39
C SER A 369 -24.20 -3.27 -9.09
N SER A 370 -23.08 -3.70 -9.66
CA SER A 370 -22.15 -2.86 -10.43
C SER A 370 -22.50 -2.77 -11.92
N ILE A 371 -23.38 -3.64 -12.43
CA ILE A 371 -23.82 -3.66 -13.82
C ILE A 371 -25.12 -2.87 -13.92
N GLY A 372 -24.98 -1.62 -14.35
CA GLY A 372 -26.10 -0.72 -14.58
C GLY A 372 -25.91 0.06 -15.88
N PRO A 373 -27.01 0.47 -16.54
CA PRO A 373 -26.95 1.31 -17.71
C PRO A 373 -26.43 2.71 -17.35
N ILE A 374 -25.25 3.08 -17.85
CA ILE A 374 -24.57 4.36 -17.54
C ILE A 374 -25.21 5.55 -18.28
N VAL A 375 -25.76 5.30 -19.46
CA VAL A 375 -26.46 6.30 -20.28
C VAL A 375 -27.82 5.74 -20.65
N THR A 376 -28.86 6.53 -20.41
CA THR A 376 -30.26 6.13 -20.67
C THR A 376 -30.97 7.27 -21.39
N ALA A 377 -31.81 6.91 -22.38
CA ALA A 377 -32.67 7.89 -23.06
C ALA A 377 -33.81 8.41 -22.15
N THR A 378 -34.14 7.67 -21.10
CA THR A 378 -35.19 7.97 -20.12
C THR A 378 -34.59 8.41 -18.78
N LYS A 379 -35.32 9.26 -18.04
CA LYS A 379 -34.88 9.77 -16.74
C LYS A 379 -34.77 8.63 -15.71
N PRO A 380 -33.74 8.62 -14.84
CA PRO A 380 -33.48 7.52 -13.89
C PRO A 380 -34.66 7.15 -12.97
N ALA A 381 -35.48 8.13 -12.59
CA ALA A 381 -36.61 7.96 -11.68
C ALA A 381 -37.74 7.09 -12.27
N ASP A 382 -37.99 7.18 -13.58
CA ASP A 382 -39.02 6.40 -14.25
C ASP A 382 -38.59 4.92 -14.37
N ARG A 383 -37.28 4.68 -14.44
CA ARG A 383 -36.71 3.35 -14.57
C ARG A 383 -36.68 2.57 -13.25
N MET A 384 -36.43 3.23 -12.12
CA MET A 384 -36.45 2.56 -10.81
C MET A 384 -37.87 2.08 -10.47
N ARG A 385 -38.90 2.86 -10.84
CA ARG A 385 -40.31 2.43 -10.76
C ARG A 385 -40.61 1.28 -11.70
N GLN A 386 -40.03 1.28 -12.90
CA GLN A 386 -40.25 0.22 -13.89
C GLN A 386 -39.50 -1.07 -13.52
N SER A 387 -38.26 -1.00 -13.05
CA SER A 387 -37.51 -2.18 -12.60
C SER A 387 -38.04 -2.76 -11.29
N GLN A 388 -38.58 -1.94 -10.38
CA GLN A 388 -39.29 -2.44 -9.20
C GLN A 388 -40.59 -3.14 -9.58
N ARG A 389 -41.31 -2.63 -10.59
CA ARG A 389 -42.49 -3.31 -11.17
C ARG A 389 -42.11 -4.63 -11.85
N ASP A 390 -41.07 -4.61 -12.68
CA ASP A 390 -40.62 -5.78 -13.44
C ASP A 390 -40.02 -6.86 -12.50
N ALA A 391 -39.27 -6.46 -11.47
CA ALA A 391 -38.73 -7.40 -10.48
C ALA A 391 -39.81 -8.01 -9.57
N ALA A 392 -40.84 -7.25 -9.21
CA ALA A 392 -42.01 -7.77 -8.49
C ALA A 392 -42.79 -8.80 -9.34
N LEU A 393 -42.86 -8.60 -10.66
CA LEU A 393 -43.50 -9.52 -11.59
C LEU A 393 -42.70 -10.82 -11.80
N TRP A 394 -41.37 -10.73 -11.90
CA TRP A 394 -40.50 -11.90 -12.06
C TRP A 394 -40.34 -12.74 -10.78
N GLY A 395 -40.33 -12.11 -9.61
CA GLY A 395 -40.26 -12.81 -8.32
C GLY A 395 -41.51 -13.63 -7.98
N ALA A 396 -42.65 -13.32 -8.61
CA ALA A 396 -43.92 -14.01 -8.41
C ALA A 396 -44.20 -15.14 -9.44
N GLY A 397 -43.32 -15.35 -10.42
CA GLY A 397 -43.46 -16.43 -11.42
C GLY A 397 -44.67 -16.28 -12.37
N LEU A 398 -45.17 -15.06 -12.60
CA LEU A 398 -46.35 -14.81 -13.43
C LEU A 398 -45.99 -14.45 -14.88
N ASP A 399 -46.60 -15.15 -15.83
CA ASP A 399 -46.48 -14.91 -17.26
C ASP A 399 -47.31 -13.67 -17.67
N ILE A 400 -46.72 -12.78 -18.47
CA ILE A 400 -47.20 -11.41 -18.77
C ILE A 400 -48.53 -11.39 -19.55
N THR A 401 -49.05 -12.54 -19.96
CA THR A 401 -50.19 -12.60 -20.89
C THR A 401 -51.55 -12.86 -20.24
N LEU A 402 -51.60 -13.17 -18.93
CA LEU A 402 -52.84 -13.50 -18.24
C LEU A 402 -52.81 -12.89 -16.84
N LEU A 403 -53.63 -11.87 -16.61
CA LEU A 403 -54.40 -11.62 -15.37
C LEU A 403 -54.95 -10.18 -15.38
N THR A 404 -56.07 -10.00 -16.06
CA THR A 404 -57.09 -9.06 -15.60
C THR A 404 -57.93 -9.75 -14.54
N GLY A 405 -57.75 -9.34 -13.28
CA GLY A 405 -58.65 -9.66 -12.17
C GLY A 405 -58.34 -10.96 -11.45
N THR A 406 -57.84 -10.86 -10.22
CA THR A 406 -58.58 -11.18 -8.97
C THR A 406 -57.68 -10.81 -7.79
N ASP A 407 -58.29 -10.12 -6.82
CA ASP A 407 -57.74 -9.88 -5.48
C ASP A 407 -57.67 -11.23 -4.75
N ASP A 408 -56.48 -11.72 -4.42
CA ASP A 408 -56.18 -12.63 -3.29
C ASP A 408 -54.67 -12.93 -3.31
N LEU A 409 -53.91 -12.21 -2.49
CA LEU A 409 -52.44 -12.25 -2.43
C LEU A 409 -51.89 -12.59 -1.03
N GLU A 410 -52.74 -13.03 -0.10
CA GLU A 410 -52.35 -13.29 1.30
C GLU A 410 -51.99 -14.76 1.62
N ASP A 411 -52.23 -15.72 0.71
CA ASP A 411 -52.00 -17.15 0.98
C ASP A 411 -50.67 -17.72 0.44
N LEU A 412 -49.72 -16.89 -0.01
CA LEU A 412 -48.50 -17.33 -0.70
C LEU A 412 -47.20 -17.29 0.14
N VAL A 413 -47.29 -17.23 1.47
CA VAL A 413 -46.12 -17.21 2.37
C VAL A 413 -46.10 -18.43 3.29
N THR A 414 -45.94 -19.62 2.72
CA THR A 414 -45.57 -20.83 3.47
C THR A 414 -44.56 -21.69 2.70
N ASP A 415 -43.37 -21.15 2.39
CA ASP A 415 -42.12 -21.93 2.34
C ASP A 415 -40.90 -20.99 2.20
N VAL A 416 -40.29 -20.57 3.32
CA VAL A 416 -39.08 -19.71 3.30
C VAL A 416 -37.80 -20.56 3.12
N SER A 417 -37.92 -21.89 3.00
CA SER A 417 -36.79 -22.81 2.96
C SER A 417 -35.91 -22.78 1.67
N PRO A 418 -36.35 -22.32 0.49
CA PRO A 418 -35.49 -22.27 -0.71
C PRO A 418 -34.50 -21.09 -0.73
N ILE A 419 -34.79 -19.99 -0.03
CA ILE A 419 -34.07 -18.70 -0.17
C ILE A 419 -32.65 -18.77 0.42
N LEU A 420 -32.38 -19.70 1.35
CA LEU A 420 -31.06 -19.86 1.99
C LEU A 420 -30.09 -20.78 1.22
N LYS A 421 -30.52 -21.47 0.15
CA LYS A 421 -29.63 -22.40 -0.59
C LYS A 421 -28.71 -21.70 -1.58
N GLU A 422 -29.15 -20.60 -2.17
CA GLU A 422 -28.37 -19.88 -3.17
C GLU A 422 -27.60 -18.70 -2.57
N PRO A 423 -26.38 -18.42 -3.07
CA PRO A 423 -25.64 -17.25 -2.63
C PRO A 423 -26.37 -15.96 -3.06
N PRO A 424 -26.30 -14.88 -2.25
CA PRO A 424 -26.95 -13.61 -2.56
C PRO A 424 -26.50 -13.01 -3.89
N LEU A 425 -27.34 -12.15 -4.49
CA LEU A 425 -27.01 -11.39 -5.70
C LEU A 425 -26.46 -9.99 -5.42
N THR A 426 -26.57 -9.53 -4.18
CA THR A 426 -26.08 -8.23 -3.72
C THR A 426 -24.59 -8.29 -3.42
N THR A 427 -23.96 -7.12 -3.24
CA THR A 427 -22.59 -6.98 -2.74
C THR A 427 -22.58 -6.48 -1.30
N LYS A 428 -23.53 -6.95 -0.49
CA LYS A 428 -23.69 -6.55 0.91
C LYS A 428 -23.05 -7.60 1.84
N PRO A 429 -22.05 -7.25 2.66
CA PRO A 429 -21.37 -8.19 3.55
C PRO A 429 -22.33 -8.97 4.46
N GLU A 430 -23.35 -8.31 5.00
CA GLU A 430 -24.32 -8.87 5.95
C GLU A 430 -25.18 -9.97 5.34
N GLU A 431 -25.66 -9.80 4.11
CA GLU A 431 -26.47 -10.81 3.40
C GLU A 431 -25.63 -12.05 3.08
N TRP A 432 -24.39 -11.83 2.65
CA TRP A 432 -23.44 -12.91 2.39
C TRP A 432 -23.06 -13.65 3.67
N PHE A 433 -22.86 -12.94 4.78
CA PHE A 433 -22.55 -13.55 6.07
C PHE A 433 -23.73 -14.39 6.60
N ALA A 434 -24.96 -13.88 6.47
CA ALA A 434 -26.17 -14.64 6.81
C ALA A 434 -26.29 -15.92 5.97
N TRP A 435 -26.02 -15.86 4.67
CA TRP A 435 -25.99 -17.05 3.81
C TRP A 435 -24.90 -18.04 4.23
N LEU A 436 -23.67 -17.58 4.48
CA LEU A 436 -22.56 -18.43 4.91
C LEU A 436 -22.85 -19.15 6.23
N THR A 437 -23.54 -18.49 7.16
CA THR A 437 -23.86 -19.05 8.48
C THR A 437 -25.12 -19.91 8.49
N GLY A 438 -26.05 -19.69 7.55
CA GLY A 438 -27.27 -20.49 7.41
C GLY A 438 -27.03 -21.95 7.00
N ASP A 439 -26.03 -22.20 6.13
CA ASP A 439 -25.59 -23.55 5.76
C ASP A 439 -24.08 -23.56 5.49
N ILE A 440 -23.31 -23.57 6.57
CA ILE A 440 -21.85 -23.43 6.51
C ILE A 440 -21.17 -24.53 5.69
N VAL A 441 -21.73 -25.74 5.67
CA VAL A 441 -21.14 -26.87 4.96
C VAL A 441 -21.28 -26.66 3.46
N ASN A 442 -22.50 -26.40 2.98
CA ASN A 442 -22.72 -26.20 1.54
C ASN A 442 -22.12 -24.89 1.04
N ALA A 443 -22.18 -23.83 1.84
CA ALA A 443 -21.52 -22.56 1.51
C ALA A 443 -20.01 -22.72 1.37
N ARG A 444 -19.34 -23.44 2.28
CA ARG A 444 -17.90 -23.74 2.16
C ARG A 444 -17.59 -24.52 0.89
N ARG A 445 -18.31 -25.61 0.60
CA ARG A 445 -18.12 -26.38 -0.64
C ARG A 445 -18.26 -25.51 -1.88
N TYR A 446 -19.28 -24.65 -1.92
CA TYR A 446 -19.49 -23.71 -3.02
C TYR A 446 -18.27 -22.80 -3.21
N LEU A 447 -17.79 -22.17 -2.13
CA LEU A 447 -16.67 -21.24 -2.15
C LEU A 447 -15.38 -21.92 -2.61
N TYR A 448 -15.04 -23.09 -2.06
CA TYR A 448 -13.85 -23.84 -2.46
C TYR A 448 -13.92 -24.34 -3.91
N ARG A 449 -15.07 -24.79 -4.39
CA ARG A 449 -15.26 -25.16 -5.81
C ARG A 449 -15.00 -23.97 -6.74
N LYS A 450 -15.54 -22.80 -6.41
CA LYS A 450 -15.28 -21.56 -7.18
C LYS A 450 -13.81 -21.16 -7.15
N GLY A 451 -13.17 -21.22 -5.99
CA GLY A 451 -11.75 -20.97 -5.83
C GLY A 451 -10.90 -21.90 -6.69
N ARG A 452 -11.22 -23.20 -6.66
CA ARG A 452 -10.56 -24.23 -7.45
C ARG A 452 -10.64 -23.94 -8.95
N THR A 453 -11.83 -23.63 -9.48
CA THR A 453 -11.99 -23.27 -10.90
C THR A 453 -11.10 -22.10 -11.28
N ILE A 454 -10.94 -21.10 -10.41
CA ILE A 454 -10.05 -19.96 -10.64
C ILE A 454 -8.58 -20.42 -10.64
N ILE A 455 -8.17 -21.20 -9.65
CA ILE A 455 -6.78 -21.68 -9.54
C ILE A 455 -6.40 -22.58 -10.74
N GLU A 456 -7.28 -23.47 -11.17
CA GLU A 456 -7.07 -24.36 -12.31
C GLU A 456 -7.07 -23.61 -13.65
N SER A 457 -7.62 -22.39 -13.71
CA SER A 457 -7.60 -21.57 -14.92
C SER A 457 -6.26 -20.89 -15.20
N PHE A 458 -5.32 -20.89 -14.24
CA PHE A 458 -4.03 -20.24 -14.46
C PHE A 458 -3.14 -21.08 -15.41
N PRO A 459 -2.58 -20.47 -16.47
CA PRO A 459 -1.84 -21.19 -17.50
C PRO A 459 -0.42 -21.59 -17.07
N THR A 460 0.08 -21.05 -15.96
CA THR A 460 1.47 -21.23 -15.53
C THR A 460 1.53 -21.73 -14.09
N LYS A 461 2.58 -22.52 -13.80
CA LYS A 461 2.89 -22.94 -12.43
C LYS A 461 3.11 -21.69 -11.57
N PHE A 462 2.55 -21.71 -10.36
CA PHE A 462 2.79 -20.66 -9.37
C PHE A 462 4.27 -20.60 -9.00
N ARG A 463 4.74 -19.40 -8.64
CA ARG A 463 6.10 -19.21 -8.15
C ARG A 463 6.24 -19.87 -6.77
N GLU A 464 7.39 -20.48 -6.52
CA GLU A 464 7.76 -20.95 -5.18
C GLU A 464 7.73 -19.80 -4.16
N ASP A 465 7.30 -20.11 -2.94
CA ASP A 465 7.11 -19.19 -1.81
C ASP A 465 6.20 -18.01 -2.16
N SER A 466 5.21 -18.24 -3.01
CA SER A 466 4.22 -17.22 -3.37
C SER A 466 2.88 -17.45 -2.71
N ILE A 467 2.13 -16.36 -2.54
CA ILE A 467 0.73 -16.44 -2.09
C ILE A 467 -0.08 -17.30 -3.05
N GLY A 468 0.17 -17.20 -4.37
CA GLY A 468 -0.53 -18.02 -5.37
C GLY A 468 -0.32 -19.52 -5.16
N GLU A 469 0.92 -19.94 -4.91
CA GLU A 469 1.23 -21.33 -4.59
C GLU A 469 0.54 -21.77 -3.29
N ARG A 470 0.64 -20.96 -2.24
CA ARG A 470 0.03 -21.29 -0.95
C ARG A 470 -1.49 -21.43 -1.03
N VAL A 471 -2.16 -20.51 -1.73
CA VAL A 471 -3.62 -20.58 -1.97
C VAL A 471 -3.98 -21.86 -2.73
N ALA A 472 -3.22 -22.21 -3.77
CA ALA A 472 -3.46 -23.44 -4.52
C ALA A 472 -3.29 -24.69 -3.66
N MET A 473 -2.27 -24.73 -2.80
CA MET A 473 -2.04 -25.84 -1.85
C MET A 473 -3.20 -25.99 -0.87
N LEU A 474 -3.66 -24.89 -0.26
CA LEU A 474 -4.73 -24.93 0.74
C LEU A 474 -6.08 -25.33 0.12
N ILE A 475 -6.38 -24.89 -1.10
CA ILE A 475 -7.58 -25.33 -1.84
C ILE A 475 -7.49 -26.82 -2.17
N LYS A 476 -6.31 -27.32 -2.55
CA LYS A 476 -6.08 -28.74 -2.82
C LYS A 476 -6.26 -29.57 -1.54
N GLN A 477 -5.69 -29.12 -0.42
CA GLN A 477 -5.82 -29.79 0.87
C GLN A 477 -7.28 -29.93 1.28
N TYR A 478 -8.09 -28.86 1.15
CA TYR A 478 -9.52 -28.93 1.46
C TYR A 478 -10.27 -29.97 0.63
N LYS A 479 -9.91 -30.16 -0.65
CA LYS A 479 -10.49 -31.20 -1.50
C LYS A 479 -10.16 -32.60 -0.98
N GLU A 480 -8.90 -32.81 -0.60
CA GLU A 480 -8.44 -34.09 -0.04
C GLU A 480 -9.15 -34.39 1.28
N ASP A 481 -9.36 -33.37 2.13
CA ASP A 481 -10.11 -33.49 3.39
C ASP A 481 -11.63 -33.69 3.19
N GLU A 482 -12.22 -33.23 2.08
CA GLU A 482 -13.65 -33.46 1.76
C GLU A 482 -13.89 -34.88 1.19
N GLU A 483 -12.88 -35.46 0.54
CA GLU A 483 -12.93 -36.80 -0.08
C GLU A 483 -12.60 -37.94 0.90
N ALA A 484 -11.90 -37.64 1.99
CA ALA A 484 -11.62 -38.55 3.11
C ALA A 484 -12.78 -38.59 4.10
#